data_AF-A0A124FDU8-F1
#
_entry.id   AF-A0A124FDU8-F1
#
_cell.length_a   1.000
_cell.length_b   1.000
_cell.length_c   1.000
_cell.angle_alpha   90.00
_cell.angle_beta   90.00
_cell.angle_gamma   90.00
#
_symmetry.space_group_name_H-M   'P 1'
#
loop_
_entity.id
_entity.type
_entity.pdbx_description
1 polymer ?
#
loop_
_entity_poly.entity_id
_entity_poly.type
_entity_poly.pdbx_seq_one_letter_code
_entity_poly.pdbx_strand_id
1 'polypeptide(L)'
;MRESRYWILSLGAAVCLVVLLGIHLSIMHLDTLLAYLGVVNADPLHYQAVMARGRSGGWVLAYILLLAFGLYHGLYGLRSVLSEVVSPTGQRLLTWAVVAVGFIAFTWGTYVVIKSSLMGGV
;
A
#
# COMPACT_ATOMS: atom_id res chain seq x y z
N MET A 1 -13.36 -14.93 -18.85
CA MET A 1 -13.24 -13.47 -19.05
C MET A 1 -13.09 -12.66 -17.77
N ARG A 2 -13.80 -12.96 -16.67
CA ARG A 2 -13.72 -12.18 -15.42
C ARG A 2 -12.37 -12.30 -14.71
N GLU A 3 -11.85 -13.52 -14.59
CA GLU A 3 -10.58 -13.76 -13.88
C GLU A 3 -9.37 -13.13 -14.57
N SER A 4 -9.28 -13.26 -15.90
CA SER A 4 -8.20 -12.63 -16.69
C SER A 4 -8.12 -11.12 -16.51
N ARG A 5 -9.26 -10.44 -16.27
CA ARG A 5 -9.26 -8.99 -16.00
C ARG A 5 -8.66 -8.66 -14.65
N TYR A 6 -8.99 -9.42 -13.59
CA TYR A 6 -8.41 -9.22 -12.27
C TYR A 6 -6.92 -9.52 -12.25
N TRP A 7 -6.51 -10.53 -13.00
CA TRP A 7 -5.09 -10.83 -13.20
C TRP A 7 -4.33 -9.68 -13.89
N ILE A 8 -4.87 -9.14 -14.99
CA ILE A 8 -4.25 -7.99 -15.69
C ILE A 8 -4.16 -6.77 -14.78
N LEU A 9 -5.20 -6.47 -14.01
CA LEU A 9 -5.16 -5.39 -13.02
C LEU A 9 -4.08 -5.64 -11.96
N SER A 10 -3.83 -6.89 -11.58
CA SER A 10 -2.81 -7.22 -10.56
C SER A 10 -1.41 -7.01 -11.12
N LEU A 11 -1.18 -7.31 -12.40
CA LEU A 11 0.05 -6.96 -13.09
C LEU A 11 0.24 -5.45 -13.20
N GLY A 12 -0.82 -4.71 -13.56
CA GLY A 12 -0.78 -3.24 -13.58
C GLY A 12 -0.43 -2.66 -12.21
N ALA A 13 -1.07 -3.17 -11.16
CA ALA A 13 -0.76 -2.80 -9.78
C ALA A 13 0.69 -3.12 -9.40
N ALA A 14 1.23 -4.27 -9.82
CA ALA A 14 2.62 -4.64 -9.59
C ALA A 14 3.59 -3.65 -10.23
N VAL A 15 3.33 -3.21 -11.47
CA VAL A 15 4.14 -2.19 -12.15
C VAL A 15 4.12 -0.86 -11.39
N CYS A 16 2.95 -0.41 -10.94
CA CYS A 16 2.86 0.78 -10.10
C CYS A 16 3.59 0.62 -8.76
N LEU A 17 3.54 -0.57 -8.17
CA LEU A 17 4.21 -0.89 -6.92
C LEU A 17 5.73 -0.85 -7.03
N VAL A 18 6.34 -1.27 -8.14
CA VAL A 18 7.80 -1.16 -8.32
C VAL A 18 8.29 0.26 -8.03
N VAL A 19 7.55 1.27 -8.49
CA VAL A 19 7.88 2.68 -8.24
C VAL A 19 7.48 3.12 -6.83
N LEU A 20 6.21 2.95 -6.45
CA LEU A 20 5.68 3.48 -5.19
C LEU A 20 6.29 2.80 -3.96
N LEU A 21 6.38 1.47 -3.98
CA LEU A 21 7.02 0.70 -2.92
C LEU A 21 8.53 0.91 -2.93
N GLY A 22 9.16 1.04 -4.11
CA GLY A 22 10.58 1.36 -4.21
C GLY A 22 10.92 2.69 -3.50
N ILE A 23 10.15 3.74 -3.76
CA ILE A 23 10.30 5.03 -3.06
C ILE A 23 10.08 4.86 -1.55
N HIS A 24 9.03 4.14 -1.14
CA HIS A 24 8.73 3.90 0.27
C HIS A 24 9.88 3.18 0.99
N LEU A 25 10.37 2.06 0.44
CA LEU A 25 11.46 1.30 1.04
C LEU A 25 12.77 2.09 1.05
N SER A 26 13.02 2.91 0.02
CA SER A 26 14.21 3.77 -0.03
C SER A 26 14.26 4.73 1.15
N ILE A 27 13.13 5.37 1.45
CA ILE A 27 13.03 6.31 2.57
C ILE A 27 13.04 5.59 3.91
N MET A 28 12.35 4.46 4.03
CA MET A 28 12.18 3.77 5.31
C MET A 28 13.37 2.89 5.71
N HIS A 29 14.15 2.40 4.75
CA HIS A 29 15.16 1.36 5.00
C HIS A 29 16.53 1.62 4.38
N LEU A 30 16.67 2.56 3.44
CA LEU A 30 17.95 2.81 2.75
C LEU A 30 18.65 4.08 3.23
N ASP A 31 18.45 4.50 4.48
CA ASP A 31 19.06 5.71 5.06
C ASP A 31 20.58 5.75 4.88
N THR A 32 21.28 4.66 5.16
CA THR A 32 22.73 4.55 4.95
C THR A 32 23.15 4.83 3.50
N LEU A 33 22.41 4.26 2.54
CA LEU A 33 22.70 4.44 1.11
C LEU A 33 22.40 5.88 0.67
N LEU A 34 21.33 6.47 1.19
CA LEU A 34 21.00 7.89 0.94
C LEU A 34 22.06 8.82 1.52
N ALA A 35 22.57 8.53 2.72
CA ALA A 35 23.66 9.28 3.35
C ALA A 35 24.94 9.22 2.50
N TYR A 36 25.30 8.05 1.95
CA TYR A 36 26.43 7.92 1.01
C TYR A 36 26.26 8.76 -0.27
N LEU A 37 25.02 8.98 -0.71
CA LEU A 37 24.68 9.84 -1.85
C LEU A 37 24.55 11.33 -1.46
N GLY A 38 24.89 11.69 -0.22
CA GLY A 38 24.82 13.07 0.27
C GLY A 38 23.41 13.52 0.68
N VAL A 39 22.44 12.60 0.76
CA VAL A 39 21.08 12.87 1.22
C VAL A 39 21.02 12.57 2.72
N VAL A 40 21.05 13.62 3.54
CA VAL A 40 20.84 13.49 4.99
C VAL A 40 19.34 13.38 5.25
N ASN A 41 18.88 12.21 5.67
CA ASN A 41 17.52 12.02 6.14
C ASN A 41 17.48 12.00 7.67
N ALA A 42 16.51 12.71 8.24
CA ALA A 42 16.12 12.47 9.62
C ALA A 42 15.40 11.11 9.71
N ASP A 43 15.36 10.52 10.91
CA ASP A 43 14.62 9.28 11.16
C ASP A 43 13.20 9.37 10.55
N PRO A 44 12.89 8.57 9.53
CA PRO A 44 11.64 8.69 8.79
C PRO A 44 10.41 8.31 9.63
N LEU A 45 10.60 7.62 10.75
CA LEU A 45 9.54 7.20 11.67
C LEU A 45 9.27 8.22 12.78
N HIS A 46 10.15 9.21 12.96
CA HIS A 46 9.93 10.27 13.94
C HIS A 46 8.64 11.02 13.62
N TYR A 47 7.82 11.29 14.65
CA TYR A 47 6.48 11.87 14.49
C TYR A 47 6.48 13.13 13.61
N GLN A 48 7.45 14.03 13.81
CA GLN A 48 7.58 15.24 13.01
C GLN A 48 7.84 14.96 11.52
N ALA A 49 8.65 13.96 11.19
CA ALA A 49 8.93 13.57 9.81
C ALA A 49 7.69 12.95 9.15
N VAL A 50 6.95 12.10 9.89
CA VAL A 50 5.66 11.53 9.44
C VAL A 50 4.64 12.64 9.18
N MET A 51 4.49 13.60 10.10
CA MET A 51 3.56 14.72 9.95
C MET A 51 3.99 15.72 8.87
N ALA A 52 5.29 15.88 8.61
CA ALA A 52 5.78 16.67 7.49
C ALA A 52 5.37 16.04 6.14
N ARG A 53 5.52 14.72 5.99
CA ARG A 53 5.04 13.99 4.80
C ARG A 53 3.52 14.00 4.72
N GLY A 54 2.82 13.82 5.85
CA GLY A 54 1.36 13.86 5.93
C GLY A 54 0.74 15.16 5.43
N ARG A 55 1.44 16.29 5.54
CA ARG A 55 0.99 17.61 5.03
C ARG A 55 1.25 17.83 3.54
N SER A 56 2.07 17.00 2.90
CA SER A 56 2.37 17.13 1.47
C SER A 56 1.33 16.38 0.65
N GLY A 57 0.61 17.10 -0.22
CA GLY A 57 -0.38 16.49 -1.11
C GLY A 57 0.22 15.38 -2.01
N GLY A 58 1.49 15.53 -2.41
CA GLY A 58 2.19 14.51 -3.18
C GLY A 58 2.42 13.22 -2.39
N TRP A 59 2.83 13.33 -1.12
CA TRP A 59 3.01 12.17 -0.23
C TRP A 59 1.68 11.52 0.15
N VAL A 60 0.64 12.31 0.39
CA VAL A 60 -0.73 11.82 0.63
C VAL A 60 -1.22 10.99 -0.57
N LEU A 61 -1.09 11.52 -1.79
CA LEU A 61 -1.45 10.80 -3.00
C LEU A 61 -0.62 9.50 -3.14
N ALA A 62 0.70 9.59 -2.95
CA ALA A 62 1.58 8.43 -3.04
C ALA A 62 1.19 7.33 -2.04
N TYR A 63 0.84 7.68 -0.80
CA TYR A 63 0.42 6.72 0.22
C TYR A 63 -0.94 6.09 -0.08
N ILE A 64 -1.93 6.85 -0.57
CA ILE A 64 -3.23 6.30 -0.96
C ILE A 64 -3.07 5.36 -2.17
N LEU A 65 -2.26 5.74 -3.16
CA LEU A 65 -1.98 4.87 -4.31
C LEU A 65 -1.22 3.61 -3.90
N LEU A 66 -0.19 3.75 -3.05
CA LEU A 66 0.55 2.61 -2.52
C LEU A 66 -0.37 1.66 -1.75
N LEU A 67 -1.28 2.20 -0.93
CA LEU A 67 -2.27 1.42 -0.20
C LEU A 67 -3.24 0.71 -1.15
N ALA A 68 -3.77 1.40 -2.16
CA ALA A 68 -4.71 0.84 -3.13
C ALA A 68 -4.06 -0.30 -3.93
N PHE A 69 -2.91 -0.04 -4.55
CA PHE A 69 -2.23 -1.03 -5.38
C PHE A 69 -1.65 -2.18 -4.56
N GLY A 70 -1.09 -1.88 -3.38
CA GLY A 70 -0.55 -2.88 -2.46
C GLY A 70 -1.61 -3.85 -1.95
N LEU A 71 -2.74 -3.32 -1.47
CA LEU A 71 -3.86 -4.15 -1.05
C LEU A 71 -4.43 -4.95 -2.21
N TYR A 72 -4.66 -4.33 -3.37
CA TYR A 72 -5.21 -5.04 -4.51
C TYR A 72 -4.29 -6.18 -4.97
N HIS A 73 -3.02 -5.90 -5.22
CA HIS A 73 -2.04 -6.88 -5.68
C HIS A 73 -1.86 -8.01 -4.66
N GLY A 74 -1.60 -7.66 -3.40
CA GLY A 74 -1.35 -8.63 -2.34
C GLY A 74 -2.56 -9.53 -2.04
N LEU A 75 -3.76 -8.94 -1.94
CA LEU A 75 -4.98 -9.70 -1.65
C LEU A 75 -5.46 -10.52 -2.84
N TYR A 76 -5.28 -10.03 -4.07
CA TYR A 76 -5.50 -10.84 -5.27
C TYR A 76 -4.58 -12.07 -5.28
N GLY A 77 -3.27 -11.87 -5.09
CA GLY A 77 -2.30 -12.96 -5.05
C GLY A 77 -2.59 -13.97 -3.93
N LEU A 78 -2.86 -13.49 -2.72
CA LEU A 78 -3.22 -14.34 -1.58
C LEU A 78 -4.48 -15.16 -1.86
N ARG A 79 -5.52 -14.53 -2.42
CA ARG A 79 -6.76 -15.21 -2.81
C ARG A 79 -6.49 -16.30 -3.85
N SER A 80 -5.62 -16.04 -4.84
CA SER A 80 -5.25 -17.03 -5.85
C SER A 80 -4.54 -18.23 -5.22
N VAL A 81 -3.51 -18.01 -4.39
CA VAL A 81 -2.79 -19.10 -3.69
C VAL A 81 -3.72 -19.91 -2.80
N LEU A 82 -4.55 -19.25 -1.99
CA LEU A 82 -5.48 -19.95 -1.10
C LEU A 82 -6.57 -20.72 -1.87
N SER A 83 -6.96 -20.25 -3.06
CA SER A 83 -7.96 -20.94 -3.86
C SER A 83 -7.50 -22.30 -4.40
N GLU A 84 -6.18 -22.55 -4.44
CA GLU A 84 -5.59 -23.84 -4.83
C GLU A 84 -5.82 -24.93 -3.78
N VAL A 85 -5.99 -24.56 -2.51
CA VAL A 85 -6.15 -25.50 -1.38
C VAL A 85 -7.57 -25.50 -0.79
N VAL A 86 -8.41 -24.55 -1.18
CA VAL A 86 -9.80 -24.42 -0.70
C VAL A 86 -10.77 -25.15 -1.63
N SER A 87 -11.75 -25.84 -1.04
CA SER A 87 -12.78 -26.55 -1.80
C SER A 87 -13.60 -25.59 -2.69
N PRO A 88 -14.19 -26.08 -3.81
CA PRO A 88 -14.97 -25.23 -4.72
C PRO A 88 -16.07 -24.42 -4.03
N THR A 89 -16.73 -25.00 -3.03
CA THR A 89 -17.79 -24.35 -2.24
C THR A 89 -17.23 -23.23 -1.34
N GLY A 90 -15.99 -23.39 -0.84
CA GLY A 90 -15.32 -22.42 0.03
C GLY A 90 -14.73 -21.21 -0.70
N GLN A 91 -14.49 -21.31 -2.02
CA GLN A 91 -13.86 -20.22 -2.80
C GLN A 91 -14.69 -18.93 -2.80
N ARG A 92 -16.03 -19.04 -2.78
CA ARG A 92 -16.90 -17.85 -2.68
C ARG A 92 -16.74 -17.16 -1.33
N LEU A 93 -16.67 -17.92 -0.24
CA LEU A 93 -16.46 -17.35 1.09
C LEU A 93 -15.07 -16.70 1.19
N LEU A 94 -14.03 -17.38 0.71
CA LEU A 94 -12.67 -16.84 0.62
C LEU A 94 -12.65 -15.51 -0.14
N THR A 95 -13.34 -15.44 -1.29
CA THR A 95 -13.47 -14.21 -2.07
C THR A 95 -14.01 -13.06 -1.24
N TRP A 96 -15.14 -13.28 -0.56
CA TRP A 96 -15.80 -12.23 0.22
C TRP A 96 -15.00 -11.84 1.45
N ALA A 97 -14.34 -12.78 2.11
CA ALA A 97 -13.45 -12.49 3.24
C ALA A 97 -12.30 -11.58 2.80
N VAL A 98 -11.63 -11.92 1.69
CA VAL A 98 -10.53 -11.12 1.15
C VAL A 98 -11.00 -9.71 0.76
N VAL A 99 -12.16 -9.59 0.11
CA VAL A 99 -12.75 -8.29 -0.24
C VAL A 99 -13.08 -7.46 1.00
N ALA A 100 -13.68 -8.07 2.03
CA ALA A 100 -14.01 -7.39 3.27
C ALA A 100 -12.75 -6.88 4.00
N VAL A 101 -11.72 -7.71 4.11
CA VAL A 101 -10.42 -7.33 4.68
C VAL A 101 -9.80 -6.17 3.90
N GLY A 102 -9.78 -6.25 2.57
CA GLY A 102 -9.27 -5.18 1.72
C GLY A 102 -10.04 -3.87 1.88
N PHE A 103 -11.37 -3.92 1.96
CA PHE A 103 -12.20 -2.74 2.15
C PHE A 103 -11.97 -2.08 3.52
N ILE A 104 -11.91 -2.88 4.59
CA ILE A 104 -11.62 -2.39 5.95
C ILE A 104 -10.23 -1.75 6.01
N ALA A 105 -9.21 -2.44 5.49
CA ALA A 105 -7.83 -1.92 5.49
C ALA A 105 -7.70 -0.64 4.64
N PHE A 106 -8.33 -0.60 3.47
CA PHE A 106 -8.30 0.55 2.58
C PHE A 106 -8.99 1.78 3.20
N THR A 107 -10.20 1.60 3.74
CA THR A 107 -10.95 2.68 4.36
C THR A 107 -10.25 3.23 5.60
N TRP A 108 -9.77 2.34 6.48
CA TRP A 108 -9.05 2.75 7.68
C TRP A 108 -7.72 3.45 7.34
N GLY A 109 -6.91 2.88 6.44
CA GLY A 109 -5.65 3.47 6.03
C GLY A 109 -5.82 4.82 5.34
N THR A 110 -6.80 4.94 4.44
CA THR A 110 -7.13 6.21 3.77
C THR A 110 -7.59 7.27 4.77
N TYR A 111 -8.43 6.89 5.74
CA TYR A 111 -8.86 7.78 6.82
C TYR A 111 -7.66 8.31 7.62
N VAL A 112 -6.73 7.44 8.03
CA VAL A 112 -5.53 7.85 8.78
C VAL A 112 -4.66 8.81 7.97
N VAL A 113 -4.45 8.54 6.67
CA VAL A 113 -3.67 9.41 5.78
C VAL A 113 -4.31 10.79 5.64
N ILE A 114 -5.62 10.85 5.38
CA ILE A 114 -6.35 12.12 5.27
C ILE A 114 -6.31 12.86 6.62
N LYS A 115 -6.57 12.17 7.73
CA LYS A 115 -6.53 12.78 9.06
C LYS A 115 -5.15 13.37 9.37
N SER A 116 -4.08 12.65 9.03
CA SER A 116 -2.70 13.15 9.18
C SER A 116 -2.45 14.42 8.36
N SER A 117 -3.05 14.55 7.18
CA SER A 117 -2.96 15.79 6.39
C SER A 117 -3.72 16.98 6.98
N LEU A 118 -4.78 16.72 7.74
CA LEU A 118 -5.64 17.74 8.34
C LEU A 118 -5.21 18.14 9.75
N MET A 119 -4.49 17.28 10.47
CA MET A 119 -3.92 17.55 11.78
C MET A 119 -2.70 18.47 11.65
N GLY A 120 -2.96 19.75 11.35
CA GLY A 120 -1.95 20.79 11.40
C GLY A 120 -1.47 21.03 12.83
N GLY A 121 -0.19 20.75 13.08
CA GLY A 121 0.66 21.27 14.17
C GLY A 121 0.09 21.26 15.60
N VAL A 122 0.62 20.38 16.45
CA VAL A 122 0.93 20.80 17.83
C VAL A 122 2.30 21.48 17.80
#